data_AF-A0A927QW35-F1
#
_entry.id   AF-A0A927QW35-F1
#
_cell.length_a   1.000
_cell.length_b   1.000
_cell.length_c   1.000
_cell.angle_alpha   90.00
_cell.angle_beta   90.00
_cell.angle_gamma   90.00
#
_symmetry.space_group_name_H-M   'P 1'
#
loop_
_entity.id
_entity.type
_entity.pdbx_description
1 polymer ?
#
loop_
_entity_poly.entity_id
_entity_poly.type
_entity_poly.pdbx_seq_one_letter_code
_entity_poly.pdbx_strand_id
1 'polypeptide(L)'
;MTQPDAETIKMAREALMSDAATWYEAAEVMTKAAHEAASLTLTGFHFGYLPNRQGVGQRYTEAQDFFVRVLNEGAVTMTVMATKLRAVLDNYDRADSGASVRMERAGDQQ
;
A
#
# COMPACT_ATOMS: atom_id res chain seq x y z
N MET A 1 5.04 -16.75 -29.68
CA MET A 1 5.51 -15.66 -28.79
C MET A 1 6.98 -15.90 -28.52
N THR A 2 7.83 -14.95 -28.87
CA THR A 2 9.25 -14.95 -28.52
C THR A 2 9.38 -14.75 -27.01
N GLN A 3 10.30 -15.48 -26.38
CA GLN A 3 10.56 -15.36 -24.96
C GLN A 3 11.18 -13.97 -24.68
N PRO A 4 10.80 -13.27 -23.57
CA PRO A 4 11.39 -11.97 -23.23
C PRO A 4 12.90 -12.09 -23.04
N ASP A 5 13.65 -11.08 -23.48
CA ASP A 5 15.08 -11.02 -23.22
C ASP A 5 15.40 -10.57 -21.77
N ALA A 6 16.67 -10.69 -21.38
CA ALA A 6 17.14 -10.38 -20.04
C ALA A 6 16.93 -8.89 -19.66
N GLU A 7 17.03 -8.00 -20.64
CA GLU A 7 16.79 -6.56 -20.43
C GLU A 7 15.32 -6.28 -20.12
N THR A 8 14.40 -6.89 -20.88
CA THR A 8 12.95 -6.79 -20.65
C THR A 8 12.58 -7.31 -19.27
N ILE A 9 13.16 -8.44 -18.83
CA ILE A 9 12.93 -9.00 -17.49
C ILE A 9 13.44 -8.05 -16.41
N LYS A 10 14.64 -7.49 -16.57
CA LYS A 10 15.20 -6.52 -15.63
C LYS A 10 14.31 -5.28 -15.49
N MET A 11 13.87 -4.70 -16.61
CA MET A 11 12.97 -3.54 -16.62
C MET A 11 11.65 -3.84 -15.92
N ALA A 12 11.06 -5.01 -16.19
CA ALA A 12 9.81 -5.42 -15.53
C ALA A 12 9.99 -5.56 -14.01
N ARG A 13 11.12 -6.09 -13.54
CA ARG A 13 11.44 -6.17 -12.10
C ARG A 13 11.57 -4.79 -11.46
N GLU A 14 12.31 -3.88 -12.10
CA GLU A 14 12.47 -2.50 -11.63
C GLU A 14 11.12 -1.76 -11.57
N ALA A 15 10.26 -1.94 -12.57
CA ALA A 15 8.92 -1.38 -12.58
C ALA A 15 8.06 -1.91 -11.42
N LEU A 16 8.04 -3.24 -11.19
CA LEU A 16 7.31 -3.85 -10.07
C LEU A 16 7.80 -3.35 -8.71
N MET A 17 9.12 -3.16 -8.55
CA MET A 17 9.70 -2.60 -7.33
C MET A 17 9.27 -1.16 -7.11
N SER A 18 9.32 -0.34 -8.17
CA SER A 18 8.89 1.06 -8.14
C SER A 18 7.41 1.16 -7.78
N ASP A 19 6.55 0.39 -8.44
CA ASP A 19 5.12 0.39 -8.17
C ASP A 19 4.82 -0.02 -6.73
N ALA A 20 5.47 -1.08 -6.23
CA ALA A 20 5.30 -1.51 -4.85
C ALA A 20 5.69 -0.40 -3.86
N ALA A 21 6.78 0.33 -4.12
CA ALA A 21 7.20 1.46 -3.29
C ALA A 21 6.15 2.58 -3.29
N THR A 22 5.63 2.97 -4.45
CA THR A 22 4.56 3.98 -4.56
C THR A 22 3.32 3.59 -3.78
N TRP A 23 2.91 2.32 -3.81
CA TRP A 23 1.78 1.85 -3.01
C TRP A 23 2.05 1.91 -1.50
N TYR A 24 3.28 1.61 -1.05
CA TYR A 24 3.65 1.78 0.36
C TYR A 24 3.64 3.26 0.79
N GLU A 25 4.18 4.15 -0.04
CA GLU A 25 4.15 5.60 0.21
C GLU A 25 2.71 6.12 0.32
N ALA A 26 1.83 5.69 -0.58
CA ALA A 26 0.41 6.03 -0.52
C ALA A 26 -0.25 5.53 0.79
N ALA A 27 0.09 4.31 1.23
CA ALA A 27 -0.40 3.77 2.50
C ALA A 27 0.07 4.62 3.71
N GLU A 28 1.33 5.06 3.69
CA GLU A 28 1.90 5.91 4.72
C GLU A 28 1.21 7.28 4.77
N VAL A 29 0.97 7.90 3.62
CA VAL A 29 0.23 9.17 3.53
C VAL A 29 -1.17 9.03 4.09
N MET A 30 -1.89 7.96 3.77
CA MET A 30 -3.23 7.71 4.32
C MET A 30 -3.21 7.50 5.83
N THR A 31 -2.21 6.77 6.35
CA THR A 31 -2.04 6.54 7.79
C THR A 31 -1.77 7.84 8.53
N LYS A 32 -0.91 8.72 7.97
CA LYS A 32 -0.64 10.06 8.53
C LYS A 32 -1.90 10.92 8.53
N ALA A 33 -2.63 10.95 7.42
CA ALA A 33 -3.88 11.68 7.32
C ALA A 33 -4.94 11.19 8.32
N ALA A 34 -5.02 9.87 8.56
CA ALA A 34 -5.91 9.29 9.56
C ALA A 34 -5.53 9.76 10.97
N HIS A 35 -4.23 9.80 11.28
CA HIS A 35 -3.73 10.28 12.56
C HIS A 35 -4.02 11.77 12.78
N GLU A 36 -3.75 12.61 11.77
CA GLU A 36 -4.08 14.03 11.80
C GLU A 36 -5.57 14.26 11.97
N ALA A 37 -6.41 13.54 11.22
CA ALA A 37 -7.87 13.61 11.33
C ALA A 37 -8.34 13.21 12.74
N ALA A 38 -7.77 12.16 13.35
CA ALA A 38 -8.11 11.73 14.70
C ALA A 38 -7.65 12.72 15.78
N SER A 39 -6.56 13.46 15.54
CA SER A 39 -6.01 14.42 16.51
C SER A 39 -6.86 15.68 16.66
N LEU A 40 -7.69 16.02 15.67
CA LEU A 40 -8.54 17.21 15.64
C LEU A 40 -9.72 17.09 16.62
N THR A 41 -9.48 17.35 17.90
CA THR A 41 -10.54 17.28 18.91
C THR A 41 -11.31 18.61 18.99
N LEU A 42 -12.42 18.73 18.24
CA LEU A 42 -13.36 19.83 18.40
C LEU A 42 -14.43 19.48 19.43
N THR A 43 -14.36 20.14 20.59
CA THR A 43 -15.38 20.01 21.65
C THR A 43 -16.56 20.96 21.43
N GLY A 44 -17.65 20.77 22.18
CA GLY A 44 -18.80 21.69 22.19
C GLY A 44 -18.45 23.15 22.52
N PHE A 45 -17.28 23.41 23.13
CA PHE A 45 -16.76 24.75 23.34
C PHE A 45 -16.36 25.45 22.04
N HIS A 46 -15.87 24.69 21.05
CA HIS A 46 -15.47 25.21 19.74
C HIS A 46 -16.67 25.51 18.83
N PHE A 47 -17.78 24.79 19.00
CA PHE A 47 -19.00 24.99 18.22
C PHE A 47 -19.97 26.02 18.81
N GLY A 48 -19.77 26.42 20.07
CA GLY A 48 -20.69 27.30 20.79
C GLY A 48 -21.95 26.58 21.31
N TYR A 49 -22.68 27.24 22.21
CA TYR A 49 -23.77 26.64 22.98
C TYR A 49 -24.95 26.15 22.13
N LEU A 50 -25.46 27.00 21.23
CA LEU A 50 -26.64 26.68 20.42
C LEU A 50 -26.39 25.55 19.42
N PRO A 51 -25.27 25.54 18.64
CA PRO A 51 -24.97 24.42 17.74
C PRO A 51 -24.72 23.11 18.49
N ASN A 52 -24.09 23.16 19.67
CA ASN A 52 -23.88 21.97 20.47
C ASN A 52 -25.21 21.37 20.99
N ARG A 53 -26.16 22.23 21.41
CA ARG A 53 -27.54 21.82 21.76
C ARG A 53 -28.29 21.16 20.59
N GLN A 54 -27.94 21.51 19.35
CA GLN A 54 -28.50 20.90 18.13
C GLN A 54 -27.73 19.66 17.67
N GLY A 55 -26.75 19.19 18.44
CA GLY A 55 -25.99 17.96 18.14
C GLY A 55 -24.90 18.12 17.09
N VAL A 56 -24.47 19.36 16.78
CA VAL A 56 -23.39 19.60 15.79
C VAL A 56 -22.07 18.94 16.22
N GLY A 57 -21.74 18.97 17.51
CA GLY A 57 -20.54 18.30 18.03
C GLY A 57 -20.57 16.79 17.79
N GLN A 58 -21.71 16.13 18.05
CA GLN A 58 -21.87 14.70 17.80
C GLN A 58 -21.71 14.37 16.31
N ARG A 59 -22.38 15.13 15.42
CA ARG A 59 -22.28 14.91 13.97
C ARG A 59 -20.86 15.14 13.44
N TYR A 60 -20.12 16.08 14.03
CA TYR A 60 -18.72 16.29 13.71
C TYR A 60 -17.88 15.06 14.09
N THR A 61 -18.06 14.54 15.30
CA THR A 61 -17.38 13.31 15.75
C THR A 61 -17.71 12.13 14.84
N GLU A 62 -18.98 11.93 14.49
CA GLU A 62 -19.39 10.86 13.56
C GLU A 62 -18.72 11.00 12.18
N ALA A 63 -18.61 12.23 11.66
CA ALA A 63 -17.91 12.49 10.40
C ALA A 63 -16.40 12.24 10.53
N GLN A 64 -15.78 12.69 11.62
CA GLN A 64 -14.37 12.43 11.92
C GLN A 64 -14.07 10.93 11.97
N ASP A 65 -14.85 10.16 12.72
CA ASP A 65 -14.72 8.71 12.84
C ASP A 65 -14.85 8.02 11.47
N PHE A 66 -15.78 8.50 10.64
CA PHE A 66 -15.93 8.02 9.27
C PHE A 66 -14.66 8.26 8.44
N PHE A 67 -14.09 9.47 8.47
CA PHE A 67 -12.86 9.78 7.75
C PHE A 67 -11.67 8.95 8.22
N VAL A 68 -11.48 8.85 9.55
CA VAL A 68 -10.40 8.05 10.14
C VAL A 68 -10.51 6.60 9.71
N ARG A 69 -11.72 6.02 9.71
CA ARG A 69 -11.94 4.65 9.26
C ARG A 69 -11.60 4.46 7.78
N VAL A 70 -12.13 5.30 6.89
CA VAL A 70 -11.90 5.20 5.44
C VAL A 70 -10.41 5.34 5.09
N LEU A 71 -9.70 6.26 5.75
CA LEU A 71 -8.27 6.44 5.53
C LEU A 71 -7.46 5.22 5.98
N ASN A 72 -7.79 4.62 7.12
CA ASN A 72 -7.15 3.39 7.58
C ASN A 72 -7.44 2.20 6.66
N GLU A 73 -8.68 2.01 6.22
CA GLU A 73 -9.06 0.97 5.26
C GLU A 73 -8.35 1.13 3.92
N GLY A 74 -8.21 2.38 3.45
CA GLY A 74 -7.42 2.72 2.28
C GLY A 74 -5.94 2.35 2.45
N ALA A 75 -5.33 2.72 3.57
CA ALA A 75 -3.93 2.40 3.87
C ALA A 75 -3.66 0.89 3.87
N VAL A 76 -4.57 0.10 4.46
CA VAL A 76 -4.50 -1.37 4.43
C VAL A 76 -4.58 -1.89 2.99
N THR A 77 -5.51 -1.37 2.19
CA THR A 77 -5.67 -1.77 0.78
C THR A 77 -4.39 -1.50 -0.03
N MET A 78 -3.79 -0.32 0.13
CA MET A 78 -2.54 0.03 -0.56
C MET A 78 -1.37 -0.87 -0.11
N THR A 79 -1.28 -1.16 1.18
CA THR A 79 -0.28 -2.09 1.73
C THR A 79 -0.42 -3.50 1.16
N VAL A 80 -1.66 -3.99 0.99
CA VAL A 80 -1.93 -5.29 0.37
C VAL A 80 -1.49 -5.30 -1.09
N MET A 81 -1.75 -4.23 -1.85
CA MET A 81 -1.29 -4.11 -3.24
C MET A 81 0.23 -4.16 -3.32
N ALA A 82 0.93 -3.38 -2.51
CA ALA A 82 2.39 -3.36 -2.44
C ALA A 82 2.97 -4.74 -2.09
N THR A 83 2.34 -5.44 -1.13
CA THR A 83 2.74 -6.79 -0.71
C THR A 83 2.58 -7.80 -1.84
N LYS A 84 1.49 -7.74 -2.60
CA LYS A 84 1.26 -8.63 -3.76
C LYS A 84 2.29 -8.41 -4.86
N LEU A 85 2.65 -7.16 -5.15
CA LEU A 85 3.68 -6.85 -6.14
C LEU A 85 5.06 -7.39 -5.72
N ARG A 86 5.42 -7.26 -4.44
CA ARG A 86 6.63 -7.90 -3.90
C ARG A 86 6.60 -9.42 -4.01
N ALA A 87 5.47 -10.05 -3.68
CA ALA A 87 5.33 -11.49 -3.81
C ALA A 87 5.49 -11.97 -5.28
N VAL A 88 5.04 -11.17 -6.25
CA VAL A 88 5.29 -11.44 -7.68
C VAL A 88 6.78 -11.35 -7.99
N LEU A 89 7.49 -10.33 -7.50
CA LEU A 89 8.95 -10.21 -7.64
C LEU A 89 9.70 -11.41 -7.03
N ASP A 90 9.34 -11.82 -5.82
CA ASP A 90 9.95 -12.96 -5.13
C ASP A 90 9.74 -14.29 -5.89
N ASN A 91 8.61 -14.41 -6.59
CA ASN A 91 8.34 -15.55 -7.46
C ASN A 91 9.23 -15.54 -8.71
N TYR A 92 9.46 -14.37 -9.31
CA TYR A 92 10.41 -14.23 -10.43
C TYR A 92 11.82 -14.66 -10.01
N ASP A 93 12.31 -14.16 -8.88
CA ASP A 93 13.68 -14.43 -8.42
C ASP A 93 13.90 -15.92 -8.10
N ARG A 94 12.88 -16.59 -7.54
CA ARG A 94 12.90 -18.04 -7.31
C ARG A 94 12.86 -18.83 -8.61
N ALA A 95 12.05 -18.42 -9.58
CA ALA A 95 11.96 -19.09 -10.87
C ALA A 95 13.28 -19.00 -11.64
N ASP A 96 13.93 -17.84 -11.61
CA ASP A 96 15.19 -17.59 -12.30
C ASP A 96 16.34 -18.39 -11.67
N SER A 97 16.48 -18.32 -10.34
CA SER A 97 17.47 -19.12 -9.59
C SER A 97 17.29 -20.63 -9.84
N GLY A 98 16.04 -21.11 -9.89
CA GLY A 98 15.75 -22.50 -10.18
C GLY A 98 16.07 -22.91 -11.61
N ALA A 99 15.97 -21.99 -12.58
CA ALA A 99 16.36 -22.23 -13.97
C ALA A 99 17.88 -22.33 -14.11
N SER A 100 18.63 -21.41 -13.49
CA SER A 100 20.10 -21.42 -13.49
C SER A 100 20.67 -22.73 -12.96
N VAL A 101 20.16 -23.22 -11.82
CA VAL A 101 20.61 -24.50 -11.21
C VAL A 101 20.33 -25.71 -12.11
N ARG A 102 19.23 -25.70 -12.90
CA ARG A 102 18.94 -26.77 -13.86
C ARG A 102 19.87 -26.73 -15.06
N MET A 103 20.25 -25.54 -15.52
CA MET A 103 21.18 -25.38 -16.65
C MET A 103 22.61 -25.78 -16.27
N GLU A 104 23.07 -25.41 -15.07
CA GLU A 104 24.39 -25.81 -14.56
C GLU A 104 24.52 -27.34 -14.46
N ARG A 105 23.51 -28.01 -13.89
CA ARG A 105 23.49 -29.49 -13.82
C ARG A 105 23.40 -30.19 -15.17
N ALA A 106 22.80 -29.56 -16.17
CA ALA A 106 22.72 -30.12 -17.52
C ALA A 106 24.03 -29.92 -18.30
N GLY A 107 24.77 -28.85 -18.02
CA GLY A 107 26.09 -28.59 -18.60
C GLY A 107 27.18 -29.51 -18.03
N ASP A 108 27.11 -29.86 -16.75
CA ASP A 108 28.07 -30.76 -16.09
C ASP A 108 27.94 -32.25 -16.51
N GLN A 109 26.92 -32.61 -17.30
CA GLN A 109 26.67 -33.97 -17.79
C GLN A 109 27.07 -34.18 -19.27
N GLN A 110 27.73 -33.19 -19.89
CA GLN A 110 28.26 -33.26 -21.27
C GLN A 110 29.79 -33.25 -21.26
#